data_AF-A0AAW7JZC1-F1
#
_entry.id   AF-A0AAW7JZC1-F1
#
_cell.length_a   1.000
_cell.length_b   1.000
_cell.length_c   1.000
_cell.angle_alpha   90.00
_cell.angle_beta   90.00
_cell.angle_gamma   90.00
#
_symmetry.space_group_name_H-M   'P 1'
#
loop_
_entity.id
_entity.type
_entity.pdbx_description
1 polymer ?
#
loop_
_entity_poly.entity_id
_entity_poly.type
_entity_poly.pdbx_seq_one_letter_code
_entity_poly.pdbx_strand_id
1 'polypeptide(L)'
;MENLGALQIIIGIGSLIAITPFVMRFIPAIFHFLICKIQPIQKVTIQHKHDGEIIKSITIDLKSSTPLVTQIALAAKKSGGTNNG
;
A
#
# COMPACT_ATOMS: atom_id res chain seq x y z
N MET A 1 47.45 -12.78 -23.16
CA MET A 1 46.71 -11.83 -22.30
C MET A 1 45.24 -11.68 -22.69
N GLU A 2 44.78 -12.24 -23.83
CA GLU A 2 43.41 -12.08 -24.32
C GLU A 2 42.32 -12.76 -23.47
N ASN A 3 42.66 -13.85 -22.77
CA ASN A 3 41.68 -14.60 -21.96
C ASN A 3 41.30 -13.91 -20.63
N LEU A 4 42.10 -12.95 -20.16
CA LEU A 4 41.86 -12.27 -18.89
C LEU A 4 40.66 -11.32 -18.97
N GLY A 5 40.50 -10.64 -20.12
CA GLY A 5 39.35 -9.77 -20.39
C GLY A 5 38.04 -10.54 -20.55
N ALA A 6 38.08 -11.67 -21.25
CA ALA A 6 36.90 -12.54 -21.41
C ALA A 6 36.39 -13.09 -20.07
N LEU A 7 37.30 -13.50 -19.18
CA LEU A 7 36.95 -13.98 -17.84
C LEU A 7 36.28 -12.88 -16.99
N GLN A 8 36.76 -11.64 -17.05
CA GLN A 8 36.15 -10.51 -16.35
C GLN A 8 34.75 -10.19 -16.86
N ILE A 9 34.51 -10.30 -18.17
CA ILE A 9 33.19 -10.12 -18.77
C ILE A 9 32.21 -11.20 -18.27
N ILE A 10 32.65 -12.46 -18.24
CA ILE A 10 31.83 -13.59 -17.74
C ILE A 10 31.47 -13.39 -16.26
N ILE A 11 32.43 -12.99 -15.43
CA ILE A 11 32.20 -12.70 -14.00
C ILE A 11 31.25 -11.49 -13.84
N GLY A 12 31.40 -10.46 -14.68
CA GLY A 12 30.53 -9.29 -14.68
C GLY A 12 29.08 -9.64 -15.02
N ILE A 13 28.86 -10.46 -16.06
CA ILE A 13 27.51 -10.90 -16.45
C ILE A 13 26.92 -11.84 -15.40
N GLY A 14 27.72 -12.78 -14.88
CA GLY A 14 27.27 -13.72 -13.85
C GLY A 14 26.83 -13.02 -12.56
N SER A 15 27.57 -11.99 -12.12
CA SER A 15 27.21 -11.20 -10.95
C SER A 15 25.95 -10.35 -11.17
N LEU A 16 25.75 -9.82 -12.38
CA LEU A 16 24.54 -9.08 -12.74
C LEU A 16 23.29 -9.98 -12.69
N ILE A 17 23.38 -11.19 -13.23
CA ILE A 17 22.29 -12.19 -13.19
C ILE A 17 21.99 -12.58 -11.73
N ALA A 18 23.02 -12.78 -10.90
CA ALA A 18 22.84 -13.14 -9.49
C ALA A 18 22.14 -12.04 -8.66
N ILE A 19 22.38 -10.75 -8.99
CA ILE A 19 21.80 -9.60 -8.30
C ILE A 19 20.38 -9.26 -8.82
N THR A 20 20.05 -9.67 -10.04
CA THR A 20 18.74 -9.43 -10.67
C THR A 20 17.52 -9.76 -9.79
N PRO A 21 17.40 -10.93 -9.14
CA PRO A 21 16.24 -11.23 -8.30
C PRO A 21 16.13 -10.32 -7.06
N PHE A 22 17.26 -9.88 -6.51
CA PHE A 22 17.28 -8.94 -5.40
C PHE A 22 16.76 -7.57 -5.85
N VAL A 23 17.28 -7.05 -6.97
CA VAL A 23 16.85 -5.76 -7.53
C VAL A 23 15.37 -5.80 -7.91
N MET A 24 14.91 -6.88 -8.54
CA MET A 24 13.50 -7.07 -8.94
C MET A 24 12.53 -7.02 -7.75
N ARG A 25 12.93 -7.42 -6.54
CA ARG A 25 12.09 -7.30 -5.33
C ARG A 25 12.34 -6.03 -4.53
N PHE A 26 13.57 -5.56 -4.49
CA PHE A 26 13.96 -4.43 -3.64
C PHE A 26 13.51 -3.09 -4.24
N ILE A 27 13.65 -2.91 -5.55
CA ILE A 27 13.21 -1.70 -6.26
C ILE A 27 11.71 -1.41 -6.04
N PRO A 28 10.77 -2.35 -6.30
CA PRO A 28 9.35 -2.06 -6.10
C PRO A 28 9.00 -1.81 -4.62
N ALA A 29 9.70 -2.45 -3.68
CA ALA A 29 9.52 -2.17 -2.26
C ALA A 29 9.94 -0.74 -1.89
N ILE A 30 11.06 -0.24 -2.43
CA ILE A 30 11.47 1.16 -2.26
C ILE A 30 10.44 2.10 -2.87
N PHE A 31 10.00 1.86 -4.10
CA PHE A 31 8.99 2.71 -4.74
C PHE A 31 7.69 2.72 -3.95
N HIS A 32 7.22 1.57 -3.49
CA HIS A 32 6.02 1.47 -2.66
C HIS A 32 6.19 2.27 -1.35
N PHE A 33 7.32 2.12 -0.67
CA PHE A 33 7.63 2.90 0.53
C PHE A 33 7.66 4.40 0.24
N LEU A 34 8.28 4.83 -0.87
CA LEU A 34 8.36 6.23 -1.26
C LEU A 34 6.97 6.80 -1.56
N ILE A 35 6.15 6.06 -2.32
CA ILE A 35 4.77 6.43 -2.64
C ILE A 35 3.94 6.55 -1.36
N CYS A 36 4.02 5.57 -0.46
CA CYS A 36 3.33 5.63 0.83
C CYS A 36 3.81 6.80 1.71
N LYS A 37 5.07 7.22 1.60
CA LYS A 37 5.59 8.38 2.35
C LYS A 37 5.14 9.71 1.75
N ILE A 38 5.08 9.82 0.42
CA ILE A 38 4.65 11.04 -0.29
C ILE A 38 3.12 11.20 -0.21
N GLN A 39 2.40 10.10 -0.40
CA GLN A 39 0.95 10.03 -0.32
C GLN A 39 0.58 9.02 0.79
N PRO A 40 0.70 9.42 2.07
CA PRO A 40 0.21 8.58 3.15
C PRO A 40 -1.26 8.28 2.89
N ILE A 41 -1.68 7.03 3.12
CA ILE A 41 -3.09 6.63 2.93
C ILE A 41 -3.92 7.44 3.93
N GLN A 42 -4.57 8.49 3.46
CA GLN A 42 -5.29 9.44 4.33
C GLN A 42 -6.73 8.99 4.56
N LYS A 43 -7.25 8.06 3.75
CA LYS A 43 -8.64 7.63 3.82
C LYS A 43 -8.72 6.12 3.76
N VAL A 44 -9.41 5.53 4.73
CA VAL A 44 -9.70 4.09 4.76
C VAL A 44 -11.21 3.92 4.68
N THR A 45 -11.66 3.19 3.66
CA THR A 45 -13.08 2.87 3.49
C THR A 45 -13.33 1.44 3.94
N ILE A 46 -14.02 1.27 5.06
CA ILE A 46 -14.47 -0.03 5.57
C ILE A 46 -15.84 -0.31 5.00
N GLN A 47 -15.97 -1.34 4.18
CA GLN A 47 -17.24 -1.79 3.61
C GLN A 47 -17.70 -3.06 4.32
N HIS A 48 -18.86 -3.00 4.95
CA HIS A 48 -19.55 -4.18 5.47
C HIS A 48 -20.47 -4.72 4.38
N LYS A 49 -20.14 -5.91 3.87
CA LYS A 49 -20.92 -6.62 2.86
C LYS A 49 -21.68 -7.77 3.50
N HIS A 50 -22.93 -7.95 3.11
CA HIS A 50 -23.75 -9.11 3.46
C HIS A 50 -24.45 -9.58 2.17
N ASP A 51 -24.44 -10.88 1.89
CA ASP A 51 -25.01 -11.47 0.67
C ASP A 51 -24.57 -10.79 -0.64
N GLY A 52 -23.31 -10.36 -0.72
CA GLY A 52 -22.75 -9.73 -1.92
C GLY A 52 -23.10 -8.25 -2.09
N GLU A 53 -24.03 -7.71 -1.30
CA GLU A 53 -24.41 -6.30 -1.30
C GLU A 53 -23.69 -5.51 -0.21
N ILE A 54 -23.33 -4.25 -0.52
CA ILE A 54 -22.68 -3.34 0.43
C ILE A 54 -23.77 -2.70 1.29
N ILE A 55 -24.01 -3.25 2.47
CA ILE A 55 -25.01 -2.72 3.42
C ILE A 55 -24.51 -1.43 4.09
N LYS A 56 -23.21 -1.32 4.35
CA LYS A 56 -22.64 -0.15 5.04
C LYS A 56 -21.25 0.16 4.55
N SER A 57 -20.97 1.42 4.25
CA SER A 57 -19.64 1.92 3.91
C SER A 57 -19.27 3.05 4.85
N ILE A 58 -18.13 2.93 5.53
CA ILE A 58 -17.60 3.94 6.45
C ILE A 58 -16.25 4.39 5.92
N THR A 59 -16.15 5.66 5.54
CA THR A 59 -14.87 6.28 5.17
C THR A 59 -14.31 7.01 6.38
N ILE A 60 -13.12 6.61 6.81
CA ILE A 60 -12.39 7.18 7.95
C ILE A 60 -11.22 8.00 7.41
N ASP A 61 -11.01 9.20 7.96
CA ASP A 61 -9.85 10.04 7.64
C ASP A 61 -8.73 9.78 8.67
N LEU A 62 -7.66 9.13 8.22
CA LEU A 62 -6.48 8.82 9.03
C LEU A 62 -5.59 10.04 9.29
N LYS A 63 -5.82 11.15 8.59
CA LYS A 63 -5.10 12.42 8.82
C LYS A 63 -5.70 13.23 9.97
N SER A 64 -6.94 12.93 10.36
CA SER A 64 -7.61 13.65 11.44
C SER A 64 -6.89 13.44 12.78
N SER A 65 -6.74 14.49 13.57
CA SER A 65 -6.32 14.41 14.98
C SER A 65 -7.36 13.72 15.88
N THR A 66 -8.51 13.35 15.31
CA THR A 66 -9.63 12.75 16.02
C THR A 66 -9.43 11.22 16.12
N PRO A 67 -9.56 10.62 17.32
CA PRO A 67 -9.43 9.17 17.51
C PRO A 67 -10.34 8.38 16.56
N LEU A 68 -9.85 7.26 16.04
CA LEU A 68 -10.57 6.41 15.08
C LEU A 68 -11.94 5.97 15.60
N VAL A 69 -12.03 5.63 16.90
CA VAL A 69 -13.27 5.21 17.55
C VAL A 69 -14.35 6.30 17.45
N THR A 70 -13.97 7.57 17.62
CA THR A 70 -14.87 8.71 17.52
C THR A 70 -15.31 8.94 16.08
N GLN A 71 -14.40 8.79 15.11
CA GLN A 71 -14.74 8.91 13.68
C GLN A 71 -15.72 7.82 13.23
N ILE A 72 -15.51 6.57 13.69
CA ILE A 72 -16.40 5.45 13.42
C ILE A 72 -17.77 5.68 14.07
N ALA A 73 -17.82 6.13 15.32
CA ALA A 73 -19.07 6.45 16.02
C ALA A 73 -19.86 7.57 15.32
N LEU A 74 -19.18 8.62 14.85
CA LEU A 74 -19.80 9.71 14.09
C LEU A 74 -20.34 9.23 12.73
N ALA A 75 -19.57 8.41 12.00
CA ALA A 75 -20.02 7.83 10.74
C ALA A 75 -21.18 6.83 10.93
N ALA A 76 -21.17 6.06 12.03
CA ALA A 76 -22.26 5.16 12.42
C ALA A 76 -23.53 5.93 12.80
N LYS A 77 -23.42 7.04 13.53
CA LYS A 77 -24.55 7.91 13.88
C LYS A 77 -25.13 8.60 12.64
N LYS A 78 -24.29 9.07 11.73
CA LYS A 78 -24.70 9.70 10.46
C LYS A 78 -25.43 8.72 9.54
N SER A 79 -25.07 7.44 9.55
CA SER A 79 -25.74 6.38 8.78
C SER A 79 -26.99 5.81 9.45
N GLY A 80 -27.18 6.03 10.75
CA GLY A 80 -28.39 5.62 11.50
C GLY A 80 -29.39 6.73 11.79
N GLY A 81 -29.18 7.95 11.28
CA GLY A 81 -29.98 9.14 11.60
C GLY A 81 -31.09 9.50 10.61
N THR A 82 -31.23 8.79 9.49
CA THR A 82 -32.36 8.98 8.56
C THR A 82 -33.46 8.00 8.93
N ASN A 83 -34.22 8.33 9.97
CA ASN A 83 -35.60 7.90 10.23
C ASN A 83 -36.00 8.49 11.58
N ASN A 84 -36.65 9.66 11.57
CA ASN A 84 -37.71 10.08 12.50
C ASN A 84 -37.99 11.58 12.33
N GLY A 85 -39.17 11.91 11.81
CA GLY A 85 -39.75 13.27 11.82
C GLY A 85 -40.32 13.69 10.50
#